data_AF-A0A4P9YWH5-F1
#
_entry.id   AF-A0A4P9YWH5-F1
#
_cell.length_a   1.000
_cell.length_b   1.000
_cell.length_c   1.000
_cell.angle_alpha   90.00
_cell.angle_beta   90.00
_cell.angle_gamma   90.00
#
_symmetry.space_group_name_H-M   'P 1'
#
loop_
_entity.id
_entity.type
_entity.pdbx_description
1 polymer ?
#
loop_
_entity_poly.entity_id
_entity_poly.type
_entity_poly.pdbx_seq_one_letter_code
_entity_poly.pdbx_strand_id
1 'polypeptide(L)'
;MTKKNGIQKRLSNVLMRVRSPHHPSSARSSCDEEARPPVPLSPTVLTLEDTVPEHPPHDDSDDAGATLAEVSVPFVSVTNAATSRFSFNDSKKPSLPLPTNCWWQNLVLGDGGTQVSCPPYLVRLPTDGPSRVEIGWPKIHVGEEAMWQVWIDDWQLIWNPDESAAPLKREVVDYDDLSVTVQWPSRQSSNTWARQTLVKATPYTTVEFKQMKQIQMKTRHSILQFEQHKANSWKVLLNSGQTWIVYVIDGVVRVAAVPDEINDSLALLTKHHSSYPVGGTFSWQVQSVQTSDDPAAKKSGKHHCQHDGCAVE
;
A
#
# COMPACT_ATOMS: atom_id res chain seq x y z
N MET A 1 55.70 7.48 13.89
CA MET A 1 54.84 6.28 14.07
C MET A 1 53.40 6.69 13.86
N THR A 2 52.92 6.42 12.65
CA THR A 2 51.63 6.85 12.09
C THR A 2 50.63 5.70 12.21
N LYS A 3 49.37 5.99 12.59
CA LYS A 3 48.12 5.36 12.09
C LYS A 3 46.94 5.68 13.02
N LYS A 4 45.98 6.46 12.53
CA LYS A 4 44.53 6.30 12.80
C LYS A 4 43.76 7.01 11.67
N ASN A 5 43.66 6.33 10.53
CA ASN A 5 42.66 6.57 9.49
C ASN A 5 41.94 5.25 9.29
N GLY A 6 40.62 5.20 9.49
CA GLY A 6 39.91 3.93 9.36
C GLY A 6 38.41 3.96 9.60
N ILE A 7 37.69 4.98 9.13
CA ILE A 7 36.22 4.89 8.97
C ILE A 7 35.82 5.63 7.69
N GLN A 8 36.18 5.07 6.54
CA GLN A 8 35.50 5.33 5.27
C GLN A 8 35.81 4.17 4.33
N LYS A 9 34.80 3.34 4.09
CA LYS A 9 34.58 2.46 2.93
C LYS A 9 33.68 1.30 3.36
N ARG A 10 32.48 1.22 2.79
CA ARG A 10 31.88 0.00 2.21
C ARG A 10 30.37 0.19 2.02
N LEU A 11 29.98 0.82 0.92
CA LEU A 11 28.73 0.54 0.19
C LEU A 11 28.96 0.96 -1.26
N SER A 12 29.67 0.13 -2.01
CA SER A 12 29.79 0.27 -3.46
C SER A 12 29.79 -1.15 -4.01
N ASN A 13 28.60 -1.63 -4.38
CA ASN A 13 28.39 -2.73 -5.33
C ASN A 13 26.87 -2.94 -5.50
N VAL A 14 26.19 -1.95 -6.08
CA VAL A 14 24.93 -2.21 -6.81
C VAL A 14 25.34 -2.38 -8.26
N LEU A 15 25.38 -3.62 -8.74
CA LEU A 15 25.72 -3.93 -10.13
C LEU A 15 24.41 -4.03 -10.93
N MET A 16 24.01 -2.95 -11.61
CA MET A 16 22.98 -3.03 -12.63
C MET A 16 23.60 -3.65 -13.89
N ARG A 17 23.21 -4.89 -14.24
CA ARG A 17 23.55 -5.51 -15.52
C ARG A 17 22.33 -5.46 -16.45
N VAL A 18 22.44 -4.69 -17.52
CA VAL A 18 21.50 -4.73 -18.65
C VAL A 18 21.92 -5.91 -19.54
N ARG A 19 21.00 -6.85 -19.79
CA ARG A 19 21.18 -7.87 -20.84
C ARG A 19 20.18 -7.57 -21.95
N SER A 20 20.70 -7.40 -23.18
CA SER A 20 19.91 -7.26 -24.40
C SER A 20 19.20 -8.58 -24.74
N PRO A 21 17.97 -8.57 -25.29
CA PRO A 21 17.29 -9.81 -25.65
C PRO A 21 17.85 -10.40 -26.96
N HIS A 22 18.20 -11.69 -26.91
CA HIS A 22 18.39 -12.51 -28.09
C HIS A 22 17.03 -12.86 -28.72
N HIS A 23 16.94 -12.68 -30.04
CA HIS A 23 15.87 -13.20 -30.89
C HIS A 23 15.73 -14.73 -30.74
N PRO A 24 14.48 -15.24 -30.67
CA PRO A 24 14.19 -16.58 -31.14
C PRO A 24 13.40 -16.56 -32.45
N SER A 25 13.78 -17.52 -33.28
CA SER A 25 13.22 -17.90 -34.57
C SER A 25 11.80 -18.48 -34.44
N SER A 26 10.97 -18.10 -35.40
CA SER A 26 9.78 -18.78 -35.95
C SER A 26 9.57 -20.25 -35.56
N ALA A 27 8.39 -20.54 -34.99
CA ALA A 27 7.68 -21.80 -35.17
C ALA A 27 6.15 -21.52 -35.22
N ARG A 28 5.52 -21.93 -36.33
CA ARG A 28 4.07 -22.01 -36.54
C ARG A 28 3.48 -23.15 -35.70
N SER A 29 2.30 -22.95 -35.10
CA SER A 29 1.29 -24.00 -34.96
C SER A 29 -0.11 -23.46 -34.61
N SER A 30 -1.07 -23.97 -35.39
CA SER A 30 -2.52 -24.18 -35.18
C SER A 30 -3.43 -23.04 -34.71
N CYS A 31 -4.41 -22.79 -35.59
CA CYS A 31 -5.65 -22.06 -35.38
C CYS A 31 -6.63 -22.77 -34.43
N ASP A 32 -7.59 -21.96 -33.97
CA ASP A 32 -8.96 -22.28 -33.57
C ASP A 32 -9.20 -22.96 -32.21
N GLU A 33 -9.45 -22.13 -31.18
CA GLU A 33 -10.44 -22.47 -30.16
C GLU A 33 -11.28 -21.23 -29.79
N GLU A 34 -12.53 -21.28 -30.21
CA GLU A 34 -13.55 -20.24 -30.08
C GLU A 34 -14.02 -20.13 -28.62
N ALA A 35 -13.72 -19.00 -27.98
CA ALA A 35 -14.11 -18.74 -26.60
C ALA A 35 -15.64 -18.50 -26.51
N ARG A 36 -16.37 -19.42 -25.86
CA ARG A 36 -17.75 -19.18 -25.45
C ARG A 36 -17.83 -18.06 -24.40
N PRO A 37 -18.83 -17.18 -24.45
CA PRO A 37 -19.05 -16.18 -23.41
C PRO A 37 -19.50 -16.83 -22.09
N PRO A 38 -19.17 -16.24 -20.93
CA PRO A 38 -19.58 -16.76 -19.63
C PRO A 38 -21.09 -16.64 -19.42
N VAL A 39 -21.67 -17.67 -18.79
CA VAL A 39 -23.08 -17.70 -18.38
C VAL A 39 -23.29 -16.71 -17.23
N PRO A 40 -24.30 -15.82 -17.28
CA PRO A 40 -24.60 -14.92 -16.17
C PRO A 40 -25.13 -15.71 -14.97
N LEU A 41 -24.56 -15.45 -13.79
CA LEU A 41 -25.09 -15.95 -12.53
C LEU A 41 -26.34 -15.16 -12.15
N SER A 42 -27.47 -15.84 -11.99
CA SER A 42 -28.71 -15.25 -11.48
C SER A 42 -28.52 -14.75 -10.04
N PRO A 43 -29.11 -13.60 -9.67
CA PRO A 43 -29.03 -13.10 -8.30
C PRO A 43 -29.90 -13.95 -7.36
N THR A 44 -29.28 -14.53 -6.34
CA THR A 44 -29.99 -15.10 -5.20
C THR A 44 -30.54 -13.95 -4.36
N VAL A 45 -31.85 -13.76 -4.40
CA VAL A 45 -32.58 -12.84 -3.52
C VAL A 45 -32.61 -13.47 -2.12
N LEU A 46 -31.95 -12.84 -1.15
CA LEU A 46 -32.15 -13.13 0.26
C LEU A 46 -33.43 -12.41 0.71
N THR A 47 -34.52 -13.16 0.90
CA THR A 47 -35.72 -12.65 1.57
C THR A 47 -35.42 -12.49 3.06
N LEU A 48 -35.37 -11.24 3.54
CA LEU A 48 -35.46 -10.93 4.96
C LEU A 48 -36.89 -11.27 5.40
N GLU A 49 -37.05 -12.20 6.34
CA GLU A 49 -38.33 -12.42 7.00
C GLU A 49 -38.58 -11.27 7.98
N ASP A 50 -39.56 -10.42 7.66
CA ASP A 50 -40.10 -9.40 8.56
C ASP A 50 -40.77 -10.09 9.76
N THR A 51 -40.06 -10.13 10.89
CA THR A 51 -40.69 -10.30 12.20
C THR A 51 -40.51 -9.00 12.97
N VAL A 52 -41.55 -8.17 12.94
CA VAL A 52 -41.69 -6.98 13.78
C VAL A 52 -41.94 -7.46 15.22
N PRO A 53 -41.06 -7.20 16.20
CA PRO A 53 -41.38 -7.46 17.59
C PRO A 53 -42.37 -6.39 18.08
N GLU A 54 -43.47 -6.82 18.68
CA GLU A 54 -44.40 -5.92 19.36
C GLU A 54 -43.67 -5.11 20.46
N HIS A 55 -43.92 -3.80 20.46
CA HIS A 55 -43.37 -2.84 21.40
C HIS A 55 -44.06 -3.02 22.77
N PRO A 56 -43.33 -3.18 23.89
CA PRO A 56 -43.94 -3.10 25.20
C PRO A 56 -44.29 -1.63 25.52
N PRO A 57 -45.31 -1.38 26.37
CA PRO A 57 -45.74 -0.03 26.70
C PRO A 57 -44.63 0.73 27.45
N HIS A 58 -44.44 1.98 27.06
CA HIS A 58 -43.57 2.94 27.74
C HIS A 58 -44.14 3.26 29.13
N ASP A 59 -43.36 2.96 30.16
CA ASP A 59 -43.57 3.48 31.52
C ASP A 59 -42.59 4.65 31.69
N ASP A 60 -43.13 5.86 31.73
CA ASP A 60 -42.38 7.10 31.94
C ASP A 60 -42.09 7.25 33.44
N SER A 61 -40.95 6.73 33.88
CA SER A 61 -40.37 7.09 35.16
C SER A 61 -38.86 7.29 35.02
N ASP A 62 -38.46 8.55 35.22
CA ASP A 62 -37.10 9.03 35.34
C ASP A 62 -36.24 8.14 36.24
N ASP A 63 -35.05 7.74 35.78
CA ASP A 63 -33.89 7.68 36.67
C ASP A 63 -32.56 7.84 35.94
N ALA A 64 -31.67 8.53 36.63
CA ALA A 64 -30.38 9.00 36.20
C ALA A 64 -29.37 7.87 35.99
N GLY A 65 -28.41 8.09 35.07
CA GLY A 65 -27.12 7.41 35.11
C GLY A 65 -27.10 5.97 34.59
N ALA A 66 -27.53 5.74 33.35
CA ALA A 66 -27.15 4.54 32.63
C ALA A 66 -25.65 4.61 32.30
N THR A 67 -24.80 4.10 33.20
CA THR A 67 -23.48 3.59 32.82
C THR A 67 -23.66 2.63 31.64
N LEU A 68 -22.82 2.74 30.61
CA LEU A 68 -22.75 1.77 29.50
C LEU A 68 -22.53 0.38 30.09
N ALA A 69 -23.62 -0.29 30.44
CA ALA A 69 -23.61 -1.65 30.92
C ALA A 69 -22.96 -2.50 29.83
N GLU A 70 -22.12 -3.46 30.24
CA GLU A 70 -21.46 -4.41 29.35
C GLU A 70 -22.49 -5.08 28.45
N VAL A 71 -22.70 -4.52 27.27
CA VAL A 71 -23.44 -5.17 26.20
C VAL A 71 -22.59 -6.38 25.83
N SER A 72 -23.05 -7.58 26.19
CA SER A 72 -22.36 -8.79 25.78
C SER A 72 -22.33 -8.78 24.25
N VAL A 73 -21.11 -8.74 23.70
CA VAL A 73 -20.96 -8.71 22.26
C VAL A 73 -21.52 -10.03 21.72
N PRO A 74 -22.47 -10.01 20.75
CA PRO A 74 -23.15 -11.23 20.27
C PRO A 74 -22.25 -12.14 19.42
N PHE A 75 -20.96 -11.82 19.33
CA PHE A 75 -20.01 -12.52 18.48
C PHE A 75 -19.34 -13.65 19.25
N VAL A 76 -19.66 -14.89 18.87
CA VAL A 76 -18.92 -16.07 19.32
C VAL A 76 -17.55 -16.05 18.64
N SER A 77 -16.48 -16.17 19.41
CA SER A 77 -15.14 -16.33 18.85
C SER A 77 -15.06 -17.68 18.10
N VAL A 78 -14.84 -17.62 16.79
CA VAL A 78 -14.67 -18.80 15.95
C VAL A 78 -13.20 -18.92 15.54
N THR A 79 -12.60 -20.09 15.77
CA THR A 79 -11.25 -20.39 15.28
C THR A 79 -11.28 -20.60 13.77
N ASN A 80 -10.54 -19.79 13.02
CA ASN A 80 -10.41 -19.95 11.57
C ASN A 80 -9.33 -21.01 11.25
N ALA A 81 -9.65 -21.98 10.38
CA ALA A 81 -8.73 -23.04 9.96
C ALA A 81 -7.71 -22.59 8.89
N ALA A 82 -7.79 -21.35 8.40
CA ALA A 82 -6.87 -20.81 7.42
C ALA A 82 -5.44 -20.74 7.98
N THR A 83 -4.52 -21.45 7.32
CA THR A 83 -3.10 -21.37 7.60
C THR A 83 -2.53 -20.14 6.88
N SER A 84 -2.33 -19.05 7.61
CA SER A 84 -1.64 -17.89 7.05
C SER A 84 -0.18 -18.23 6.79
N ARG A 85 0.29 -18.07 5.54
CA ARG A 85 1.73 -18.06 5.23
C ARG A 85 2.42 -16.76 5.67
N PHE A 86 1.62 -15.79 6.10
CA PHE A 86 2.05 -14.49 6.53
C PHE A 86 1.89 -14.36 8.06
N SER A 87 2.97 -14.05 8.78
CA SER A 87 2.92 -13.89 10.24
C SER A 87 2.88 -12.42 10.63
N PHE A 88 2.13 -12.09 11.68
CA PHE A 88 2.43 -10.89 12.45
C PHE A 88 3.62 -11.20 13.35
N ASN A 89 4.49 -10.23 13.58
CA ASN A 89 5.56 -10.42 14.54
C ASN A 89 4.96 -10.59 15.95
N ASP A 90 5.06 -11.80 16.50
CA ASP A 90 4.51 -12.18 17.81
C ASP A 90 5.01 -11.32 18.96
N SER A 91 6.25 -10.80 18.87
CA SER A 91 6.85 -9.92 19.87
C SER A 91 6.31 -8.48 19.86
N LYS A 92 5.57 -8.13 18.81
CA LYS A 92 4.89 -6.84 18.63
C LYS A 92 3.39 -6.99 18.43
N LYS A 93 2.81 -8.17 18.67
CA LYS A 93 1.36 -8.35 18.67
C LYS A 93 0.75 -7.33 19.62
N PRO A 94 -0.02 -6.34 19.15
CA PRO A 94 -0.85 -5.61 20.08
C PRO A 94 -1.79 -6.62 20.73
N SER A 95 -2.07 -6.44 22.01
CA SER A 95 -2.98 -7.26 22.81
C SER A 95 -4.45 -7.11 22.41
N LEU A 96 -4.73 -6.93 21.12
CA LEU A 96 -5.98 -6.47 20.55
C LEU A 96 -6.31 -7.29 19.29
N PRO A 97 -7.60 -7.41 18.90
CA PRO A 97 -7.95 -8.08 17.66
C PRO A 97 -7.17 -7.48 16.48
N LEU A 98 -6.69 -8.34 15.59
CA LEU A 98 -6.02 -7.89 14.36
C LEU A 98 -6.97 -7.03 13.55
N PRO A 99 -6.50 -5.92 12.95
CA PRO A 99 -7.37 -5.02 12.22
C PRO A 99 -7.90 -5.72 10.96
N THR A 100 -9.20 -5.59 10.72
CA THR A 100 -9.89 -6.10 9.53
C THR A 100 -10.28 -4.92 8.63
N ASN A 101 -10.62 -5.22 7.38
CA ASN A 101 -11.02 -4.24 6.35
C ASN A 101 -9.99 -3.12 6.12
N CYS A 102 -8.73 -3.41 6.39
CA CYS A 102 -7.63 -2.51 6.06
C CYS A 102 -7.35 -2.52 4.56
N TRP A 103 -6.96 -1.38 4.02
CA TRP A 103 -6.56 -1.27 2.62
C TRP A 103 -5.37 -2.19 2.25
N TRP A 104 -4.52 -2.51 3.24
CA TRP A 104 -3.40 -3.41 3.11
C TRP A 104 -3.72 -4.87 3.48
N GLN A 105 -4.98 -5.20 3.77
CA GLN A 105 -5.36 -6.52 4.28
C GLN A 105 -4.95 -7.68 3.34
N ASN A 106 -4.85 -7.42 2.03
CA ASN A 106 -4.33 -8.40 1.06
C ASN A 106 -2.91 -8.89 1.36
N LEU A 107 -2.11 -8.18 2.17
CA LEU A 107 -0.78 -8.63 2.57
C LEU A 107 -0.82 -9.78 3.58
N VAL A 108 -1.93 -9.91 4.32
CA VAL A 108 -2.08 -10.87 5.43
C VAL A 108 -3.12 -11.95 5.17
N LEU A 109 -3.92 -11.82 4.10
CA LEU A 109 -4.89 -12.82 3.66
C LEU A 109 -4.32 -13.78 2.63
N GLY A 110 -4.74 -15.05 2.69
CA GLY A 110 -4.29 -16.08 1.78
C GLY A 110 -2.77 -16.30 1.87
N ASP A 111 -2.07 -16.18 0.74
CA ASP A 111 -0.61 -16.21 0.73
C ASP A 111 0.02 -14.81 0.96
N GLY A 112 -0.80 -13.75 0.95
CA GLY A 112 -0.36 -12.37 1.07
C GLY A 112 0.20 -11.77 -0.22
N GLY A 113 0.12 -12.49 -1.34
CA GLY A 113 0.79 -12.19 -2.61
C GLY A 113 0.00 -11.30 -3.56
N THR A 114 -1.25 -10.98 -3.24
CA THR A 114 -2.12 -10.10 -4.03
C THR A 114 -1.68 -8.64 -3.90
N GLN A 115 -1.92 -7.85 -4.95
CA GLN A 115 -1.61 -6.42 -4.94
C GLN A 115 -2.43 -5.66 -3.88
N VAL A 116 -1.84 -4.60 -3.35
CA VAL A 116 -2.48 -3.58 -2.53
C VAL A 116 -2.44 -2.25 -3.25
N SER A 117 -3.52 -1.47 -3.10
CA SER A 117 -3.57 -0.12 -3.64
C SER A 117 -2.99 0.86 -2.63
N CYS A 118 -1.92 1.55 -3.02
CA CYS A 118 -1.26 2.58 -2.25
C CYS A 118 -1.05 3.80 -3.16
N PRO A 119 -2.13 4.53 -3.50
CA PRO A 119 -2.08 5.58 -4.53
C PRO A 119 -0.89 6.53 -4.31
N PRO A 120 -0.16 6.91 -5.38
CA PRO A 120 -0.48 6.67 -6.79
C PRO A 120 -0.10 5.27 -7.30
N TYR A 121 0.47 4.40 -6.47
CA TYR A 121 1.00 3.10 -6.89
C TYR A 121 0.07 1.93 -6.56
N LEU A 122 0.19 0.88 -7.36
CA LEU A 122 -0.13 -0.46 -6.91
C LEU A 122 1.17 -1.12 -6.44
N VAL A 123 1.11 -1.86 -5.34
CA VAL A 123 2.27 -2.61 -4.84
C VAL A 123 1.89 -4.06 -4.64
N ARG A 124 2.76 -4.97 -5.07
CA ARG A 124 2.61 -6.41 -4.84
C ARG A 124 3.84 -6.95 -4.14
N LEU A 125 3.62 -7.85 -3.18
CA LEU A 125 4.67 -8.55 -2.45
C LEU A 125 4.60 -10.04 -2.79
N PRO A 126 5.23 -10.50 -3.88
CA PRO A 126 5.06 -11.88 -4.33
C PRO A 126 5.59 -12.90 -3.32
N THR A 127 4.96 -14.07 -3.31
CA THR A 127 5.21 -15.18 -2.37
C THR A 127 6.02 -16.31 -3.00
N ASP A 128 6.34 -16.17 -4.29
CA ASP A 128 7.03 -17.13 -5.13
C ASP A 128 8.43 -16.61 -5.50
N GLY A 129 9.36 -17.51 -5.80
CA GLY A 129 10.70 -17.13 -6.29
C GLY A 129 11.51 -16.24 -5.32
N PRO A 130 12.41 -15.38 -5.84
CA PRO A 130 13.24 -14.52 -4.99
C PRO A 130 12.41 -13.42 -4.31
N SER A 131 12.87 -12.99 -3.13
CA SER A 131 12.17 -11.95 -2.35
C SER A 131 12.18 -10.63 -3.14
N ARG A 132 11.02 -10.02 -3.29
CA ARG A 132 10.88 -8.78 -4.06
C ARG A 132 9.69 -7.94 -3.66
N VAL A 133 9.78 -6.66 -3.98
CA VAL A 133 8.65 -5.73 -4.06
C VAL A 133 8.44 -5.42 -5.53
N GLU A 134 7.20 -5.53 -6.00
CA GLU A 134 6.79 -5.10 -7.33
C GLU A 134 5.94 -3.85 -7.22
N ILE A 135 6.19 -2.89 -8.10
CA ILE A 135 5.62 -1.55 -8.08
C ILE A 135 5.05 -1.27 -9.46
N GLY A 136 3.78 -0.90 -9.50
CA GLY A 136 3.10 -0.42 -10.69
C GLY A 136 2.61 1.00 -10.51
N TRP A 137 2.72 1.82 -11.55
CA TRP A 137 2.04 3.10 -11.65
C TRP A 137 0.92 2.99 -12.68
N PRO A 138 -0.27 2.55 -12.26
CA PRO A 138 -1.33 2.22 -13.20
C PRO A 138 -1.88 3.48 -13.87
N LYS A 139 -2.23 3.36 -15.15
CA LYS A 139 -3.17 4.28 -15.77
C LYS A 139 -4.59 3.89 -15.33
N ILE A 140 -5.42 4.90 -15.09
CA ILE A 140 -6.85 4.70 -14.84
C ILE A 140 -7.53 4.51 -16.19
N HIS A 141 -8.22 3.39 -16.36
CA HIS A 141 -9.07 3.13 -17.50
C HIS A 141 -10.50 3.47 -17.13
N VAL A 142 -11.19 4.19 -18.02
CA VAL A 142 -12.59 4.57 -17.87
C VAL A 142 -13.38 3.85 -18.94
N GLY A 143 -14.29 2.97 -18.53
CA GLY A 143 -15.32 2.39 -19.38
C GLY A 143 -16.69 2.95 -19.02
N GLU A 144 -17.71 2.54 -19.76
CA GLU A 144 -19.08 3.02 -19.56
C GLU A 144 -19.66 2.64 -18.19
N GLU A 145 -19.33 1.44 -17.69
CA GLU A 145 -19.90 0.88 -16.45
C GLU A 145 -18.95 0.96 -15.25
N ALA A 146 -17.65 1.13 -15.49
CA ALA A 146 -16.64 1.05 -14.44
C ALA A 146 -15.37 1.81 -14.77
N MET A 147 -14.63 2.17 -13.72
CA MET A 147 -13.24 2.61 -13.80
C MET A 147 -12.36 1.57 -13.15
N TRP A 148 -11.23 1.23 -13.77
CA TRP A 148 -10.31 0.24 -13.24
C TRP A 148 -8.85 0.62 -13.47
N GLN A 149 -7.99 0.00 -12.68
CA GLN A 149 -6.54 0.11 -12.79
C GLN A 149 -5.99 -1.26 -13.20
N VAL A 150 -5.20 -1.29 -14.27
CA VAL A 150 -4.54 -2.52 -14.70
C VAL A 150 -3.24 -2.69 -13.93
N TRP A 151 -3.01 -3.89 -13.42
CA TRP A 151 -1.73 -4.23 -12.78
C TRP A 151 -0.64 -4.45 -13.82
N ILE A 152 0.43 -3.68 -13.69
CA ILE A 152 1.69 -3.84 -14.43
C ILE A 152 2.81 -3.68 -13.41
N ASP A 153 3.76 -4.61 -13.41
CA ASP A 153 4.95 -4.59 -12.57
C ASP A 153 6.05 -3.74 -13.23
N ASP A 154 5.79 -2.43 -13.35
CA ASP A 154 6.72 -1.47 -13.97
C ASP A 154 8.14 -1.61 -13.39
N TRP A 155 8.22 -1.82 -12.08
CA TRP A 155 9.48 -2.10 -11.37
C TRP A 155 9.37 -3.30 -10.44
N GLN A 156 10.46 -4.06 -10.37
CA GLN A 156 10.69 -5.09 -9.39
C GLN A 156 12.00 -4.80 -8.67
N LEU A 157 11.94 -4.58 -7.36
CA LEU A 157 13.13 -4.55 -6.51
C LEU A 157 13.28 -5.91 -5.87
N ILE A 158 14.35 -6.62 -6.22
CA ILE A 158 14.59 -8.01 -5.88
C ILE A 158 15.82 -8.08 -4.99
N TRP A 159 15.77 -8.91 -3.96
CA TRP A 159 16.92 -9.17 -3.11
C TRP A 159 16.96 -10.62 -2.65
N ASN A 160 18.17 -11.11 -2.44
CA ASN A 160 18.43 -12.41 -1.83
C ASN A 160 19.55 -12.24 -0.79
N PRO A 161 19.28 -12.34 0.51
CA PRO A 161 20.35 -12.36 1.51
C PRO A 161 21.18 -13.64 1.41
N ASP A 162 20.58 -14.76 0.97
CA ASP A 162 21.08 -16.10 1.27
C ASP A 162 21.24 -17.00 0.02
N GLU A 163 21.34 -16.45 -1.20
CA GLU A 163 21.50 -17.18 -2.49
C GLU A 163 20.49 -18.32 -2.78
N SER A 164 19.53 -18.58 -1.89
CA SER A 164 18.48 -19.57 -2.09
C SER A 164 17.42 -19.00 -3.03
N ALA A 165 16.96 -19.81 -3.99
CA ALA A 165 15.84 -19.46 -4.88
C ALA A 165 14.48 -19.34 -4.14
N ALA A 166 14.41 -19.77 -2.88
CA ALA A 166 13.19 -19.69 -2.09
C ALA A 166 13.01 -18.29 -1.47
N PRO A 167 11.78 -17.77 -1.41
CA PRO A 167 11.51 -16.47 -0.81
C PRO A 167 11.78 -16.50 0.70
N LEU A 168 12.16 -15.34 1.24
CA LEU A 168 12.23 -15.17 2.69
C LEU A 168 10.83 -15.14 3.28
N LYS A 169 10.72 -15.61 4.52
CA LYS A 169 9.54 -15.33 5.32
C LYS A 169 9.41 -13.81 5.46
N ARG A 170 8.18 -13.32 5.37
CA ARG A 170 7.86 -11.91 5.60
C ARG A 170 6.81 -11.76 6.68
N GLU A 171 6.88 -10.64 7.37
CA GLU A 171 6.04 -10.39 8.54
C GLU A 171 5.59 -8.92 8.58
N VAL A 172 4.34 -8.67 8.99
CA VAL A 172 3.92 -7.32 9.37
C VAL A 172 4.52 -7.07 10.74
N VAL A 173 5.37 -6.03 10.83
CA VAL A 173 6.09 -5.65 12.04
C VAL A 173 5.58 -4.35 12.65
N ASP A 174 4.75 -3.60 11.92
CA ASP A 174 4.09 -2.38 12.37
C ASP A 174 2.93 -2.00 11.45
N TYR A 175 1.97 -1.25 11.97
CA TYR A 175 0.89 -0.64 11.20
C TYR A 175 0.23 0.50 11.99
N ASP A 176 -0.37 1.45 11.26
CA ASP A 176 -1.17 2.54 11.83
C ASP A 176 -2.33 2.91 10.87
N ASP A 177 -2.96 4.06 11.09
CA ASP A 177 -4.13 4.51 10.31
C ASP A 177 -3.85 4.60 8.80
N LEU A 178 -2.60 4.92 8.43
CA LEU A 178 -2.22 5.23 7.05
C LEU A 178 -1.14 4.32 6.48
N SER A 179 -0.56 3.43 7.29
CA SER A 179 0.59 2.62 6.89
C SER A 179 0.58 1.18 7.37
N VAL A 180 1.44 0.40 6.71
CA VAL A 180 1.84 -0.95 7.13
C VAL A 180 3.31 -1.14 6.83
N THR A 181 4.03 -1.77 7.76
CA THR A 181 5.44 -2.11 7.60
C THR A 181 5.61 -3.62 7.51
N VAL A 182 6.13 -4.08 6.37
CA VAL A 182 6.49 -5.48 6.12
C VAL A 182 8.01 -5.63 6.17
N GLN A 183 8.49 -6.66 6.86
CA GLN A 183 9.91 -6.98 6.96
C GLN A 183 10.20 -8.39 6.49
N TRP A 184 11.32 -8.56 5.78
CA TRP A 184 11.91 -9.82 5.39
C TRP A 184 13.25 -10.02 6.12
N PRO A 185 13.27 -10.69 7.28
CA PRO A 185 14.50 -11.07 7.95
C PRO A 185 15.30 -12.10 7.13
N SER A 186 16.63 -12.01 7.16
CA SER A 186 17.52 -13.07 6.64
C SER A 186 17.41 -14.32 7.52
N ARG A 187 17.62 -15.49 6.91
CA ARG A 187 17.66 -16.77 7.65
C ARG A 187 18.96 -16.94 8.43
N GLN A 188 20.02 -16.25 8.00
CA GLN A 188 21.37 -16.39 8.56
C GLN A 188 21.66 -15.41 9.70
N SER A 189 21.01 -14.25 9.72
CA SER A 189 21.30 -13.19 10.69
C SER A 189 20.06 -12.34 11.00
N SER A 190 19.78 -12.16 12.29
CA SER A 190 18.72 -11.26 12.77
C SER A 190 19.02 -9.77 12.50
N ASN A 191 20.26 -9.42 12.19
CA ASN A 191 20.67 -8.05 11.88
C ASN A 191 20.65 -7.72 10.38
N THR A 192 20.28 -8.68 9.54
CA THR A 192 20.17 -8.53 8.08
C THR A 192 18.70 -8.63 7.68
N TRP A 193 18.15 -7.58 7.07
CA TRP A 193 16.75 -7.55 6.67
C TRP A 193 16.49 -6.58 5.51
N ALA A 194 15.38 -6.80 4.82
CA ALA A 194 14.75 -5.80 3.97
C ALA A 194 13.42 -5.39 4.61
N ARG A 195 13.00 -4.13 4.44
CA ARG A 195 11.77 -3.60 5.01
C ARG A 195 11.10 -2.66 4.03
N GLN A 196 9.80 -2.84 3.84
CA GLN A 196 8.96 -1.94 3.06
C GLN A 196 7.92 -1.36 4.01
N THR A 197 7.92 -0.04 4.16
CA THR A 197 6.78 0.66 4.74
C THR A 197 5.95 1.20 3.60
N LEU A 198 4.69 0.78 3.52
CA LEU A 198 3.71 1.35 2.60
C LEU A 198 2.90 2.36 3.38
N VAL A 199 2.92 3.62 2.93
CA VAL A 199 2.10 4.69 3.50
C VAL A 199 1.22 5.22 2.38
N LYS A 200 -0.07 5.40 2.62
CA LYS A 200 -0.99 5.93 1.60
C LYS A 200 -0.52 7.30 1.09
N ALA A 201 -0.81 7.59 -0.18
CA ALA A 201 -0.60 8.89 -0.81
C ALA A 201 0.87 9.34 -0.86
N THR A 202 1.83 8.42 -0.82
CA THR A 202 3.24 8.77 -0.91
C THR A 202 3.75 8.79 -2.35
N PRO A 203 4.48 9.84 -2.75
CA PRO A 203 5.02 9.91 -4.11
C PRO A 203 6.20 8.95 -4.35
N TYR A 204 6.70 8.28 -3.32
CA TYR A 204 7.77 7.28 -3.45
C TYR A 204 7.32 5.97 -2.83
N THR A 205 7.75 4.88 -3.45
CA THR A 205 7.83 3.57 -2.80
C THR A 205 9.24 3.40 -2.25
N THR A 206 9.36 3.06 -0.97
CA THR A 206 10.64 3.03 -0.25
C THR A 206 10.93 1.65 0.33
N VAL A 207 12.07 1.04 -0.03
CA VAL A 207 12.57 -0.18 0.60
C VAL A 207 13.87 0.13 1.34
N GLU A 208 13.90 -0.22 2.62
CA GLU A 208 15.08 -0.14 3.47
C GLU A 208 15.79 -1.49 3.51
N PHE A 209 17.12 -1.44 3.46
CA PHE A 209 17.98 -2.61 3.50
C PHE A 209 19.03 -2.46 4.59
N LYS A 210 19.05 -3.42 5.52
CA LYS A 210 20.11 -3.53 6.52
C LYS A 210 21.02 -4.69 6.15
N GLN A 211 22.28 -4.36 5.84
CA GLN A 211 23.35 -5.34 5.55
C GLN A 211 23.06 -6.32 4.39
N MET A 212 22.09 -6.01 3.53
CA MET A 212 21.79 -6.78 2.33
C MET A 212 22.80 -6.47 1.22
N LYS A 213 23.32 -7.50 0.56
CA LYS A 213 24.42 -7.37 -0.41
C LYS A 213 24.01 -7.55 -1.87
N GLN A 214 22.93 -8.29 -2.14
CA GLN A 214 22.46 -8.59 -3.48
C GLN A 214 21.09 -7.95 -3.69
N ILE A 215 21.09 -6.69 -4.14
CA ILE A 215 19.88 -5.95 -4.49
C ILE A 215 19.91 -5.73 -6.01
N GLN A 216 18.83 -6.10 -6.68
CA GLN A 216 18.65 -5.97 -8.11
C GLN A 216 17.36 -5.20 -8.38
N MET A 217 17.40 -4.32 -9.37
CA MET A 217 16.21 -3.66 -9.88
C MET A 217 15.96 -4.15 -11.30
N LYS A 218 14.75 -4.60 -11.57
CA LYS A 218 14.30 -5.06 -12.88
C LYS A 218 13.05 -4.31 -13.29
N THR A 219 12.82 -4.21 -14.58
CA THR A 219 11.58 -3.73 -15.16
C THR A 219 11.15 -4.72 -16.24
N ARG A 220 9.84 -4.88 -16.43
CA ARG A 220 9.30 -5.63 -17.58
C ARG A 220 9.43 -4.84 -18.89
N HIS A 221 9.61 -3.52 -18.79
CA HIS A 221 9.70 -2.61 -19.92
C HIS A 221 11.10 -2.55 -20.51
N SER A 222 11.19 -2.18 -21.78
CA SER A 222 12.48 -1.77 -22.36
C SER A 222 12.85 -0.40 -21.82
N ILE A 223 14.10 -0.25 -21.38
CA ILE A 223 14.63 1.05 -20.96
C ILE A 223 15.06 1.82 -22.21
N LEU A 224 14.42 2.96 -22.46
CA LEU A 224 14.73 3.84 -23.58
C LEU A 224 15.84 4.84 -23.24
N GLN A 225 15.82 5.37 -22.01
CA GLN A 225 16.86 6.26 -21.50
C GLN A 225 17.18 5.89 -20.05
N PHE A 226 18.47 5.94 -19.72
CA PHE A 226 18.97 5.69 -18.37
C PHE A 226 20.10 6.69 -18.09
N GLU A 227 19.82 7.67 -17.25
CA GLU A 227 20.70 8.80 -17.04
C GLU A 227 20.90 9.03 -15.55
N GLN A 228 22.14 9.29 -15.14
CA GLN A 228 22.40 9.72 -13.78
C GLN A 228 21.85 11.14 -13.58
N HIS A 229 20.96 11.32 -12.61
CA HIS A 229 20.36 12.62 -12.33
C HIS A 229 21.21 13.43 -11.33
N LYS A 230 21.59 12.81 -10.21
CA LYS A 230 22.52 13.34 -9.20
C LYS A 230 23.37 12.20 -8.62
N ALA A 231 24.18 12.50 -7.60
CA ALA A 231 24.84 11.45 -6.82
C ALA A 231 23.79 10.44 -6.32
N ASN A 232 24.03 9.16 -6.62
CA ASN A 232 23.16 8.04 -6.26
C ASN A 232 21.68 8.18 -6.67
N SER A 233 21.40 8.85 -7.80
CA SER A 233 20.06 8.86 -8.39
C SER A 233 20.08 8.77 -9.90
N TRP A 234 19.06 8.11 -10.45
CA TRP A 234 18.95 7.80 -11.86
C TRP A 234 17.55 8.09 -12.37
N LYS A 235 17.46 8.85 -13.46
CA LYS A 235 16.24 9.07 -14.24
C LYS A 235 16.16 7.99 -15.31
N VAL A 236 15.00 7.37 -15.44
CA VAL A 236 14.78 6.27 -16.37
C VAL A 236 13.51 6.53 -17.18
N LEU A 237 13.63 6.48 -18.50
CA LEU A 237 12.48 6.50 -19.42
C LEU A 237 12.22 5.08 -19.91
N LEU A 238 11.00 4.60 -19.73
CA LEU A 238 10.57 3.27 -20.17
C LEU A 238 9.82 3.35 -21.50
N ASN A 239 9.77 2.23 -22.24
CA ASN A 239 9.01 2.15 -23.49
C ASN A 239 7.48 2.18 -23.30
N SER A 240 6.99 2.15 -22.06
CA SER A 240 5.60 2.48 -21.71
C SER A 240 5.29 3.98 -21.81
N GLY A 241 6.31 4.81 -22.03
CA GLY A 241 6.22 6.28 -22.00
C GLY A 241 6.34 6.86 -20.60
N GLN A 242 6.41 6.04 -19.54
CA GLN A 242 6.55 6.52 -18.18
C GLN A 242 8.00 6.90 -17.86
N THR A 243 8.17 8.04 -17.22
CA THR A 243 9.44 8.47 -16.63
C THR A 243 9.47 8.12 -15.14
N TRP A 244 10.60 7.60 -14.67
CA TRP A 244 10.83 7.24 -13.28
C TRP A 244 12.12 7.85 -12.76
N ILE A 245 12.18 8.07 -11.45
CA ILE A 245 13.39 8.48 -10.73
C ILE A 245 13.65 7.48 -9.59
N VAL A 246 14.91 7.06 -9.49
CA VAL A 246 15.39 6.12 -8.48
C VAL A 246 16.44 6.82 -7.63
N TYR A 247 16.34 6.71 -6.31
CA TYR A 247 17.34 7.18 -5.35
C TYR A 247 17.86 6.01 -4.52
N VAL A 248 19.16 5.97 -4.27
CA VAL A 248 19.81 4.96 -3.42
C VAL A 248 20.68 5.66 -2.38
N ILE A 249 20.20 5.76 -1.14
CA ILE A 249 20.87 6.54 -0.08
C ILE A 249 20.94 5.69 1.19
N ASP A 250 22.15 5.42 1.69
CA ASP A 250 22.39 4.75 2.98
C ASP A 250 21.60 3.44 3.20
N GLY A 251 21.51 2.62 2.15
CA GLY A 251 20.76 1.36 2.19
C GLY A 251 19.25 1.52 2.00
N VAL A 252 18.77 2.70 1.66
CA VAL A 252 17.37 2.97 1.31
C VAL A 252 17.25 3.15 -0.20
N VAL A 253 16.39 2.38 -0.84
CA VAL A 253 16.04 2.52 -2.25
C VAL A 253 14.66 3.15 -2.34
N ARG A 254 14.56 4.26 -3.06
CA ARG A 254 13.30 4.98 -3.31
C ARG A 254 13.03 5.04 -4.80
N VAL A 255 11.82 4.71 -5.20
CA VAL A 255 11.37 4.72 -6.59
C VAL A 255 10.13 5.59 -6.69
N ALA A 256 10.12 6.52 -7.63
CA ALA A 256 8.98 7.38 -7.90
C ALA A 256 8.74 7.54 -9.40
N ALA A 257 7.47 7.51 -9.81
CA ALA A 257 7.06 8.00 -11.10
C ALA A 257 7.26 9.52 -11.14
N VAL A 258 7.63 10.03 -12.32
CA VAL A 258 7.77 11.46 -12.60
C VAL A 258 6.57 11.84 -13.49
N PRO A 259 5.53 12.47 -12.93
CA PRO A 259 4.39 12.92 -13.73
C PRO A 259 4.84 13.99 -14.73
N ASP A 260 4.52 13.80 -15.99
CA ASP A 260 4.85 14.75 -17.05
C ASP A 260 3.84 15.92 -17.09
N GLU A 261 2.66 15.74 -16.48
CA GLU A 261 1.59 16.75 -16.41
C GLU A 261 1.85 17.82 -15.34
N ILE A 262 2.81 17.58 -14.44
CA ILE A 262 3.14 18.48 -13.33
C ILE A 262 4.47 19.15 -13.62
N ASN A 263 4.44 20.46 -13.83
CA ASN A 263 5.64 21.27 -13.98
C ASN A 263 6.58 21.06 -12.78
N ASP A 264 7.88 20.94 -13.06
CA ASP A 264 8.93 20.76 -12.06
C ASP A 264 8.77 19.52 -11.16
N SER A 265 7.99 18.52 -11.56
CA SER A 265 7.76 17.29 -10.78
C SER A 265 9.06 16.60 -10.38
N LEU A 266 10.01 16.47 -11.32
CA LEU A 266 11.33 15.93 -11.04
C LEU A 266 12.07 16.77 -9.99
N ALA A 267 12.04 18.09 -10.10
CA ALA A 267 12.70 18.98 -9.15
C ALA A 267 12.08 18.89 -7.74
N LEU A 268 10.75 18.79 -7.65
CA LEU A 268 10.03 18.56 -6.39
C LEU A 268 10.38 17.20 -5.78
N LEU A 269 10.38 16.14 -6.57
CA LEU A 269 10.80 14.82 -6.13
C LEU A 269 12.26 14.82 -5.68
N THR A 270 13.13 15.58 -6.35
CA THR A 270 14.52 15.72 -5.91
C THR A 270 14.66 16.57 -4.67
N LYS A 271 13.80 17.56 -4.44
CA LYS A 271 13.84 18.38 -3.22
C LYS A 271 13.54 17.56 -1.96
N HIS A 272 12.63 16.58 -2.05
CA HIS A 272 12.14 15.80 -0.90
C HIS A 272 12.69 14.36 -0.82
N HIS A 273 13.64 13.99 -1.68
CA HIS A 273 14.19 12.63 -1.77
C HIS A 273 14.99 12.15 -0.53
N SER A 274 15.35 13.04 0.41
CA SER A 274 16.04 12.67 1.66
C SER A 274 15.10 12.32 2.80
N SER A 275 13.82 12.65 2.71
CA SER A 275 12.80 12.38 3.74
C SER A 275 11.68 11.51 3.19
N TYR A 276 11.29 10.46 3.90
CA TYR A 276 10.15 9.61 3.55
C TYR A 276 9.31 9.33 4.80
N PRO A 277 7.99 9.19 4.66
CA PRO A 277 7.13 8.85 5.78
C PRO A 277 7.32 7.37 6.16
N VAL A 278 7.21 7.11 7.46
CA VAL A 278 7.30 5.78 8.06
C VAL A 278 6.01 5.37 8.76
N GLY A 279 4.98 6.22 8.69
CA GLY A 279 3.70 6.06 9.36
C GLY A 279 2.81 7.29 9.17
N GLY A 280 1.63 7.27 9.79
CA GLY A 280 0.69 8.39 9.83
C GLY A 280 -0.47 8.13 10.78
N THR A 281 -0.84 9.14 11.56
CA THR A 281 -2.00 9.10 12.47
C THR A 281 -3.07 10.07 11.99
N PHE A 282 -4.32 9.70 12.22
CA PHE A 282 -5.48 10.54 11.95
C PHE A 282 -6.15 10.92 13.27
N SER A 283 -6.46 12.21 13.43
CA SER A 283 -7.21 12.71 14.58
C SER A 283 -8.29 13.68 14.11
N TRP A 284 -9.40 13.71 14.82
CA TRP A 284 -10.57 14.52 14.50
C TRP A 284 -11.11 15.11 15.80
N GLN A 285 -11.69 16.31 15.72
CA GLN A 285 -12.31 16.99 16.85
C GLN A 285 -13.68 17.48 16.42
N VAL A 286 -14.68 17.25 17.28
CA VAL A 286 -16.02 17.82 17.10
C VAL A 286 -16.05 19.15 17.81
N GLN A 287 -16.31 20.23 17.07
CA GLN A 287 -16.61 21.52 17.67
C GLN A 287 -18.12 21.59 17.92
N SER A 288 -18.52 21.69 19.19
CA SER A 288 -19.90 22.04 19.51
C SER A 288 -20.14 23.48 19.11
N VAL A 289 -21.15 23.71 18.27
CA VAL A 289 -21.66 25.04 18.02
C VAL A 289 -22.36 25.47 19.31
N GLN A 290 -21.83 26.48 20.00
CA GLN A 290 -22.58 27.15 21.05
C GLN A 290 -23.77 27.83 20.38
N THR A 291 -24.95 27.23 20.46
CA THR A 291 -26.18 27.98 20.26
C THR A 291 -26.23 29.00 21.38
N SER A 292 -26.14 30.28 21.03
CA SER A 292 -26.38 31.35 22.00
C SER A 292 -27.75 31.08 22.62
N ASP A 293 -27.77 30.81 23.93
CA ASP A 293 -28.98 30.89 24.75
C ASP A 293 -29.39 32.37 24.88
N ASP A 294 -29.71 32.99 23.75
CA ASP A 294 -30.41 34.26 23.72
C ASP A 294 -31.92 33.92 23.69
N PRO A 295 -32.64 34.10 24.80
CA PRO A 295 -34.07 33.78 24.89
C PRO A 295 -34.94 34.60 23.92
N ALA A 296 -34.37 35.56 23.18
CA ALA A 296 -35.09 36.34 22.18
C ALA A 296 -35.31 35.63 20.83
N ALA A 297 -34.58 34.55 20.50
CA ALA A 297 -34.64 33.94 19.17
C ALA A 297 -35.75 32.88 18.96
N LYS A 298 -36.55 32.55 19.98
CA LYS A 298 -37.64 31.54 19.90
C LYS A 298 -38.92 32.01 19.18
N LYS A 299 -38.89 33.10 18.39
CA LYS A 299 -40.03 33.58 17.60
C LYS A 299 -39.69 33.93 16.16
N SER A 300 -39.22 32.95 15.37
CA SER A 300 -39.64 32.82 13.97
C SER A 300 -39.20 31.47 13.42
N GLY A 301 -40.10 30.48 13.47
CA GLY A 301 -39.95 29.27 12.66
C GLY A 301 -40.09 29.64 11.19
N LYS A 302 -38.96 29.81 10.50
CA LYS A 302 -38.82 29.69 9.04
C LYS A 302 -37.44 29.12 8.77
N HIS A 303 -37.39 27.83 8.47
CA HIS A 303 -36.20 27.21 7.89
C HIS A 303 -36.03 27.78 6.48
N HIS A 304 -35.06 28.67 6.31
CA HIS A 304 -34.58 29.10 5.01
C HIS A 304 -33.21 28.43 4.82
N CYS A 305 -33.14 27.38 3.99
CA CYS A 305 -31.86 26.87 3.52
C CYS A 305 -31.32 27.88 2.50
N GLN A 306 -30.39 28.73 2.94
CA GLN A 306 -29.59 29.56 2.07
C GLN A 306 -28.38 28.73 1.61
N HIS A 307 -28.36 28.41 0.32
CA HIS A 307 -27.15 27.94 -0.36
C HIS A 307 -26.31 29.17 -0.68
N ASP A 308 -25.28 29.43 0.13
CA ASP A 308 -24.24 30.39 -0.24
C ASP A 308 -23.19 29.68 -1.08
N GLY A 309 -23.14 30.09 -2.35
CA GLY A 309 -22.16 29.69 -3.32
C GLY A 309 -20.77 30.20 -2.95
N CYS A 310 -19.78 29.32 -3.04
CA CYS A 310 -18.39 29.71 -3.07
C CYS A 310 -18.08 30.17 -4.51
N ALA A 311 -18.02 31.48 -4.71
CA ALA A 311 -17.41 32.07 -5.88
C ALA A 311 -15.90 31.87 -5.81
N VAL A 312 -15.32 31.32 -6.88
CA VAL A 312 -13.89 31.36 -7.15
C VAL A 312 -13.67 32.60 -8.00
N GLU A 313 -12.95 33.59 -7.45
CA GLU A 313 -12.10 34.49 -8.25
C GLU A 313 -10.71 33.87 -8.37
#